data_AF-A0A2H0CAR3-F1
#
_entry.id   AF-A0A2H0CAR3-F1
#
_cell.length_a   1.000
_cell.length_b   1.000
_cell.length_c   1.000
_cell.angle_alpha   90.00
_cell.angle_beta   90.00
_cell.angle_gamma   90.00
#
_symmetry.space_group_name_H-M   'P 1'
#
loop_
_entity.id
_entity.type
_entity.pdbx_description
1 polymer ?
#
loop_
_entity_poly.entity_id
_entity_poly.type
_entity_poly.pdbx_seq_one_letter_code
_entity_poly.pdbx_strand_id
1 'polypeptide(L)' 'MSKEVIQAIKAICDEKHIPVESVMATIEQALAAAYRKDFGDRLQNLKVKFNPENMEIRVFDVKEVVEDQELDEEGNV' A
#
# COMPACT_ATOMS: atom_id res chain seq x y z
N MET A 1 20.48 7.42 4.15
CA MET A 1 19.13 7.46 3.54
C MET A 1 18.59 6.05 3.25
N SER A 2 18.75 5.40 2.08
CA SER A 2 18.07 4.10 1.83
C SER A 2 18.58 2.93 2.70
N LYS A 3 19.90 2.86 2.94
CA LYS A 3 20.50 1.78 3.77
C LYS A 3 20.03 1.78 5.22
N GLU A 4 19.70 2.94 5.78
CA GLU A 4 19.28 3.07 7.18
C GLU A 4 17.88 2.51 7.41
N VAL A 5 16.97 2.72 6.46
CA VAL A 5 15.60 2.18 6.53
C VAL A 5 15.61 0.65 6.48
N ILE A 6 16.41 0.06 5.58
CA ILE A 6 16.56 -1.40 5.50
C ILE A 6 17.16 -1.97 6.79
N GLN A 7 18.17 -1.31 7.35
CA GLN A 7 18.79 -1.75 8.62
C GLN A 7 17.80 -1.68 9.78
N ALA A 8 16.98 -0.63 9.87
CA ALA A 8 15.95 -0.51 10.88
C ALA A 8 14.88 -1.60 10.74
N ILE A 9 14.41 -1.88 9.52
CA ILE A 9 13.45 -2.96 9.26
C ILE A 9 14.02 -4.31 9.71
N LYS A 10 15.28 -4.61 9.35
CA LYS A 10 15.94 -5.86 9.76
C LYS A 10 16.08 -5.98 11.28
N ALA A 11 16.50 -4.92 11.95
CA ALA A 11 16.62 -4.91 13.41
C ALA A 11 15.27 -5.23 14.10
N ILE A 12 14.17 -4.68 13.59
CA ILE A 12 12.83 -4.96 14.12
C ILE A 12 12.41 -6.41 13.84
N CYS A 13 12.71 -6.92 12.64
CA CYS A 13 12.41 -8.31 12.28
C CYS A 13 13.16 -9.29 13.18
N ASP A 14 14.43 -9.04 13.44
CA ASP A 14 15.29 -9.86 14.30
C ASP A 14 14.83 -9.79 15.77
N GLU A 15 14.45 -8.61 16.27
CA GLU A 15 13.95 -8.45 17.64
C GLU A 15 12.60 -9.14 17.84
N LYS A 16 11.65 -8.91 16.94
CA LYS A 16 10.25 -9.38 17.06
C LYS A 16 10.02 -10.78 16.50
N HIS A 17 11.03 -11.40 15.86
CA HIS A 17 10.92 -12.69 15.16
C HIS A 17 9.78 -12.72 14.14
N ILE A 18 9.62 -11.62 13.40
CA ILE A 18 8.60 -11.47 12.35
C ILE A 18 9.25 -11.48 10.97
N PRO A 19 8.58 -12.04 9.95
CA PRO A 19 9.11 -12.02 8.60
C PRO A 19 9.15 -10.59 8.06
N VAL A 20 10.23 -10.28 7.33
CA VAL A 20 10.43 -8.97 6.68
C VAL A 20 9.25 -8.58 5.80
N GLU A 21 8.65 -9.55 5.11
CA GLU A 21 7.48 -9.35 4.26
C GLU A 21 6.27 -8.82 5.04
N SER A 22 6.08 -9.25 6.29
CA SER A 22 4.97 -8.77 7.13
C SER A 22 5.19 -7.31 7.57
N VAL A 23 6.42 -6.94 7.90
CA VAL A 23 6.77 -5.54 8.21
C VAL A 23 6.58 -4.67 6.97
N MET A 24 7.04 -5.15 5.82
CA MET A 24 6.90 -4.45 4.55
C MET A 24 5.42 -4.21 4.18
N ALA A 25 4.59 -5.26 4.27
CA ALA A 25 3.16 -5.14 4.03
C ALA A 25 2.48 -4.17 5.01
N THR A 26 2.91 -4.15 6.27
CA THR A 26 2.39 -3.21 7.27
C THR A 26 2.74 -1.75 6.92
N ILE A 27 3.97 -1.51 6.45
CA ILE A 27 4.39 -0.18 5.98
C ILE A 27 3.56 0.25 4.77
N GLU A 28 3.37 -0.63 3.79
CA GLU A 28 2.54 -0.34 2.61
C GLU A 28 1.09 -0.03 3.00
N GLN A 29 0.51 -0.77 3.94
CA GLN A 29 -0.83 -0.50 4.46
C GLN A 29 -0.91 0.84 5.19
N ALA A 30 0.08 1.18 6.00
CA ALA A 30 0.14 2.47 6.70
C ALA A 30 0.24 3.63 5.70
N LEU A 31 1.06 3.50 4.66
CA LEU A 31 1.17 4.48 3.57
C LEU A 31 -0.14 4.61 2.78
N ALA A 32 -0.81 3.48 2.49
CA ALA A 32 -2.11 3.49 1.82
C ALA A 32 -3.19 4.18 2.68
N ALA A 33 -3.19 3.95 3.99
CA ALA A 33 -4.11 4.59 4.92
C ALA A 33 -3.86 6.11 5.04
N ALA A 34 -2.60 6.52 5.11
CA ALA A 34 -2.22 7.93 5.11
C ALA A 34 -2.63 8.62 3.81
N TYR A 35 -2.34 8.01 2.65
CA TYR A 35 -2.76 8.55 1.36
C TYR A 35 -4.29 8.63 1.25
N ARG A 36 -5.01 7.59 1.70
CA ARG A 36 -6.48 7.60 1.71
C ARG A 36 -7.05 8.73 2.57
N LYS A 37 -6.40 9.04 3.69
CA LYS A 37 -6.85 10.12 4.59
C LYS A 37 -6.76 11.50 3.94
N ASP A 38 -5.68 11.75 3.21
CA ASP A 38 -5.40 13.08 2.66
C ASP A 38 -6.00 13.27 1.24
N PHE A 39 -6.09 12.20 0.46
CA PHE A 39 -6.44 12.26 -0.98
C PHE A 39 -7.40 11.15 -1.45
N GLY A 40 -7.88 10.29 -0.56
CA GLY A 40 -8.66 9.12 -0.95
C GLY A 40 -10.15 9.41 -1.12
N ASP A 41 -10.73 8.90 -2.21
CA ASP A 41 -12.18 8.80 -2.38
C ASP A 41 -12.72 7.49 -1.84
N ARG A 42 -14.01 7.48 -1.46
CA ARG A 42 -14.69 6.30 -0.88
C ARG A 42 -14.65 5.06 -1.77
N LEU A 43 -14.64 5.24 -3.09
CA LEU A 43 -14.69 4.17 -4.09
C LEU A 43 -13.28 3.72 -4.57
N GLN A 44 -12.20 4.29 -4.04
CA GLN A 44 -10.84 3.95 -4.47
C GLN A 44 -10.27 2.77 -3.69
N ASN A 45 -9.73 1.82 -4.44
CA ASN A 45 -9.04 0.64 -3.94
C ASN A 45 -7.53 0.87 -3.97
N LEU A 46 -7.09 1.73 -3.06
CA LEU A 46 -5.71 2.17 -2.96
C LEU A 46 -4.78 1.03 -2.50
N LYS A 47 -3.81 0.70 -3.35
CA LYS A 47 -2.72 -0.23 -3.06
C LYS A 47 -1.38 0.50 -3.25
N VAL A 48 -0.53 0.44 -2.25
CA VAL A 48 0.80 1.06 -2.28
C VAL A 48 1.84 -0.04 -2.45
N LYS A 49 2.83 0.21 -3.31
CA LYS A 49 4.07 -0.57 -3.38
C LYS A 49 5.21 0.30 -2.87
N PHE A 50 5.94 -0.21 -1.90
CA PHE A 50 7.14 0.45 -1.40
C PHE A 50 8.37 -0.36 -1.83
N ASN A 51 9.42 0.32 -2.29
CA ASN A 51 10.71 -0.30 -2.57
C ASN A 51 11.75 0.27 -1.59
N PRO A 52 12.29 -0.57 -0.67
CA PRO A 52 13.17 -0.09 0.37
C PRO A 52 14.60 0.15 -0.13
N GLU A 53 14.99 -0.39 -1.29
CA GLU A 53 16.33 -0.22 -1.85
C GLU A 53 16.56 1.19 -2.42
N ASN A 54 15.56 1.72 -3.12
CA ASN A 54 15.60 3.03 -3.77
C ASN A 54 14.64 4.05 -3.13
N MET A 55 13.91 3.68 -2.07
CA MET A 55 12.89 4.49 -1.41
C MET A 55 11.73 4.91 -2.33
N GLU A 56 11.51 4.20 -3.42
CA GLU A 56 10.42 4.48 -4.34
C GLU A 56 9.08 4.04 -3.74
N ILE A 57 8.09 4.92 -3.80
CA ILE A 57 6.71 4.64 -3.38
C ILE A 57 5.83 4.83 -4.61
N ARG A 58 5.02 3.82 -4.93
CA ARG A 58 4.03 3.88 -6.01
C ARG A 58 2.66 3.60 -5.44
N VAL A 59 1.70 4.48 -5.73
CA VAL A 59 0.30 4.34 -5.32
C VAL A 59 -0.52 3.96 -6.55
N PHE A 60 -1.38 2.95 -6.41
CA PHE A 60 -2.24 2.45 -7.46
C PHE A 60 -3.69 2.44 -6.97
N ASP A 61 -4.62 2.81 -7.85
CA ASP A 61 -6.04 2.51 -7.68
C ASP A 61 -6.36 1.24 -8.47
N VAL A 62 -6.65 0.15 -7.76
CA VAL A 62 -6.83 -1.18 -8.37
C VAL A 62 -8.31 -1.41 -8.64
N LYS A 63 -8.66 -1.54 -9.91
CA LYS A 63 -10.05 -1.81 -10.34
C LYS A 63 -10.16 -3.22 -10.90
N GLU A 64 -11.28 -3.86 -10.63
CA GLU A 64 -11.64 -5.14 -11.22
C GLU A 64 -12.31 -4.90 -12.58
N VAL A 65 -11.87 -5.64 -13.60
CA VAL A 65 -12.44 -5.54 -14.94
C VAL A 65 -13.64 -6.47 -15.00
N VAL A 66 -14.82 -5.92 -15.23
CA VAL A 66 -16.10 -6.63 -15.33
C VAL A 66 -16.69 -6.50 -16.72
N GLU A 67 -17.68 -7.35 -17.05
CA GLU A 67 -18.45 -7.22 -18.29
C GLU A 67 -19.29 -5.94 -18.28
N ASP A 68 -19.59 -5.41 -19.47
CA ASP A 68 -20.37 -4.18 -19.62
C ASP A 68 -21.77 -4.37 -19.00
N GLN A 69 -22.09 -3.50 -18.05
CA GLN A 69 -23.36 -3.48 -17.33
C GLN A 69 -23.84 -2.04 -17.16
N GLU A 70 -25.15 -1.83 -17.10
CA GLU A 70 -25.69 -0.51 -16.75
C GLU A 70 -25.37 -0.22 -15.28
N LEU A 71 -24.59 0.84 -15.06
CA LEU A 71 -24.22 1.30 -13.73
C LEU A 71 -25.09 2.52 -13.36
N ASP A 72 -25.48 2.63 -12.10
CA ASP A 72 -26.05 3.87 -11.57
C ASP A 72 -24.97 4.98 -11.49
N GLU A 73 -25.38 6.21 -11.15
CA GLU A 73 -24.46 7.36 -11.01
C GLU A 73 -23.36 7.14 -9.94
N GLU A 74 -23.53 6.13 -9.07
CA GLU A 74 -22.62 5.78 -7.99
C GLU A 74 -21.73 4.56 -8.33
N GLY A 75 -21.89 3.97 -9.51
CA GLY A 75 -21.07 2.85 -9.99
C GLY A 75 -21.49 1.48 -9.43
N ASN A 76 -22.72 1.35 -8.94
CA ASN A 76 -23.29 0.08 -8.50
C ASN A 76 -24.09 -0.60 -9.62
N VAL A 77 -24.22 -1.93 -9.50
CA VAL A 77 -25.15 -2.76 -10.27
C VAL A 77 -26.54 -2.78 -9.67
#